data_AF-G7HYS4-F1
#
_entry.id   AF-G7HYS4-F1
#
_cell.length_a   1.000
_cell.length_b   1.000
_cell.length_c   1.000
_cell.angle_alpha   90.00
_cell.angle_beta   90.00
_cell.angle_gamma   90.00
#
_symmetry.space_group_name_H-M   'P 1'
#
loop_
_entity.id
_entity.type
_entity.pdbx_description
1 polymer ?
#
loop_
_entity_poly.entity_id
_entity_poly.type
_entity_poly.pdbx_seq_one_letter_code
_entity_poly.pdbx_strand_id
1 'polypeptide(L)'
;MSSKDSLTPDQSGNKHTANNDHTDDQPVDRTASAESAQAQDMTAHELEKLQLSGKFDHTTDPARLEAISPHPPGDQVDRTVVAGEMIKSASLWAIRLVVIGFFLYLLGEIIGSFWQGILPVVLSLIVCTVLSPIASNLRKLKVPSALASIISILLFIFVVGGIFSFVAPDFARQSQSLYLQAVEGIQRLQLWAQGPPLELNSEDIGGYVDEVANWIQQQAGSIAGSFISGVGTATSLLITLVVMTVMTFFFLKDGHKFLPWIRHATSRRAGWHLTEALTRGWNTLGGYIRAQALVSLIDAVFIGIGLYAIGVPLAMALAIITFMAGFIPLVGAIAAGALSVLIALVSLGFTEALLVLGLVLLVQQLEGNVLSPWLQSKAMNLHPVIVLVSVTVGGALFNLIGAFLAVPAAAMIAVFYRYIQDMLQLQSGEKDAGDIEFATVAGYLAGRYNEAQGAHRRKLLAELPENVQSPAVSTALSDVQQDGIGDALERIVDVDAAPRGYDRPSTRGKIAQTRDFFEHILDPKDRG
;
A
#
# COMPACT_ATOMS: atom_id res chain seq x y z
N MET A 1 36.83 65.60 -33.10
CA MET A 1 35.78 66.62 -33.25
C MET A 1 34.56 66.09 -32.49
N SER A 2 33.98 66.78 -31.51
CA SER A 2 34.33 68.10 -30.93
C SER A 2 34.13 68.14 -29.40
N SER A 3 34.30 69.32 -28.79
CA SER A 3 34.30 69.68 -27.36
C SER A 3 33.16 69.11 -26.48
N LYS A 4 33.24 68.99 -25.13
CA LYS A 4 33.65 69.98 -24.07
C LYS A 4 32.69 71.20 -24.02
N ASP A 5 32.37 71.87 -22.91
CA ASP A 5 32.86 71.95 -21.51
C ASP A 5 31.64 71.93 -20.53
N SER A 6 31.65 71.60 -19.23
CA SER A 6 32.49 71.91 -18.04
C SER A 6 32.24 73.29 -17.39
N LEU A 7 31.74 73.32 -16.12
CA LEU A 7 32.10 74.24 -15.01
C LEU A 7 31.17 74.17 -13.76
N THR A 8 31.77 74.37 -12.59
CA THR A 8 31.24 74.67 -11.23
C THR A 8 32.03 75.89 -10.68
N PRO A 9 31.90 76.43 -9.44
CA PRO A 9 31.03 76.14 -8.28
C PRO A 9 30.07 77.36 -8.00
N ASP A 10 29.83 78.00 -6.83
CA ASP A 10 30.32 77.92 -5.43
C ASP A 10 29.34 78.57 -4.40
N GLN A 11 29.74 78.71 -3.13
CA GLN A 11 28.91 79.04 -1.96
C GLN A 11 28.86 80.53 -1.54
N SER A 12 27.72 80.94 -0.96
CA SER A 12 27.56 81.75 0.28
C SER A 12 26.09 82.20 0.44
N GLY A 13 25.52 82.46 1.62
CA GLY A 13 26.00 82.24 3.00
C GLY A 13 25.83 83.45 3.91
N ASN A 14 24.83 83.47 4.82
CA ASN A 14 24.91 84.15 6.12
C ASN A 14 23.83 83.65 7.12
N LYS A 15 24.00 83.98 8.42
CA LYS A 15 23.11 83.69 9.55
C LYS A 15 22.43 84.97 10.07
N HIS A 16 21.31 84.85 10.81
CA HIS A 16 21.16 85.50 12.12
C HIS A 16 19.91 85.07 12.93
N THR A 17 20.15 84.69 14.19
CA THR A 17 19.37 84.94 15.45
C THR A 17 17.83 85.03 15.40
N ALA A 18 17.02 84.21 16.09
CA ALA A 18 16.99 83.75 17.50
C ALA A 18 16.35 84.73 18.52
N ASN A 19 15.29 84.29 19.21
CA ASN A 19 15.15 84.31 20.69
C ASN A 19 13.98 83.40 21.18
N ASN A 20 13.86 83.22 22.50
CA ASN A 20 12.82 82.45 23.22
C ASN A 20 11.43 83.18 23.24
N ASP A 21 10.32 82.72 23.87
CA ASP A 21 10.11 81.78 25.00
C ASP A 21 8.64 81.25 25.12
N HIS A 22 8.39 80.37 26.11
CA HIS A 22 7.11 79.98 26.76
C HIS A 22 6.17 78.89 26.14
N THR A 23 6.30 77.68 26.72
CA THR A 23 5.26 76.76 27.28
C THR A 23 3.87 76.55 26.66
N ASP A 24 3.53 75.27 26.45
CA ASP A 24 2.23 74.57 26.52
C ASP A 24 0.92 75.32 26.14
N ASP A 25 0.33 74.92 25.01
CA ASP A 25 -0.87 74.06 25.03
C ASP A 25 -1.08 73.33 23.68
N GLN A 26 -1.82 72.20 23.64
CA GLN A 26 -2.11 71.47 22.38
C GLN A 26 -3.43 71.89 21.72
N PRO A 27 -3.45 72.07 20.39
CA PRO A 27 -4.68 72.05 19.59
C PRO A 27 -4.73 70.83 18.64
N VAL A 28 -5.24 69.71 19.13
CA VAL A 28 -5.81 68.65 18.27
C VAL A 28 -7.24 69.04 17.88
N ASP A 29 -7.78 68.43 16.81
CA ASP A 29 -9.17 68.56 16.34
C ASP A 29 -9.62 69.96 15.85
N ARG A 30 -9.12 70.33 14.66
CA ARG A 30 -9.79 71.28 13.75
C ARG A 30 -9.80 70.86 12.28
N THR A 31 -8.97 69.88 11.87
CA THR A 31 -8.96 69.33 10.51
C THR A 31 -10.04 68.26 10.34
N ALA A 32 -10.10 67.26 11.23
CA ALA A 32 -11.09 66.18 11.18
C ALA A 32 -12.54 66.68 11.23
N SER A 33 -12.80 67.74 12.01
CA SER A 33 -14.08 68.43 12.11
C SER A 33 -14.44 69.28 10.88
N ALA A 34 -13.46 69.65 10.04
CA ALA A 34 -13.70 70.30 8.74
C ALA A 34 -13.86 69.28 7.60
N GLU A 35 -13.06 68.21 7.60
CA GLU A 35 -13.16 67.12 6.63
C GLU A 35 -14.48 66.35 6.78
N SER A 36 -14.94 66.11 8.02
CA SER A 36 -16.25 65.49 8.27
C SER A 36 -17.43 66.35 7.80
N ALA A 37 -17.35 67.68 7.97
CA ALA A 37 -18.35 68.61 7.45
C ALA A 37 -18.40 68.61 5.92
N GLN A 38 -17.25 68.67 5.23
CA GLN A 38 -17.19 68.59 3.76
C GLN A 38 -17.67 67.23 3.24
N ALA A 39 -17.32 66.12 3.92
CA ALA A 39 -17.79 64.80 3.54
C ALA A 39 -19.32 64.68 3.66
N GLN A 40 -19.90 65.17 4.76
CA GLN A 40 -21.35 65.17 4.99
C GLN A 40 -22.09 65.98 3.91
N ASP A 41 -21.68 67.21 3.65
CA ASP A 41 -22.29 68.09 2.64
C ASP A 41 -22.21 67.49 1.22
N MET A 42 -21.07 66.89 0.88
CA MET A 42 -20.88 66.20 -0.41
C MET A 42 -21.75 64.94 -0.53
N THR A 43 -21.94 64.16 0.55
CA THR A 43 -22.88 63.02 0.54
C THR A 43 -24.34 63.46 0.45
N ALA A 44 -24.72 64.58 1.09
CA ALA A 44 -26.08 65.11 0.98
C ALA A 44 -26.43 65.48 -0.47
N HIS A 45 -25.50 66.14 -1.18
CA HIS A 45 -25.68 66.54 -2.57
C HIS A 45 -25.75 65.35 -3.55
N GLU A 46 -25.06 64.24 -3.28
CA GLU A 46 -25.19 62.98 -4.03
C GLU A 46 -26.52 62.25 -3.74
N LEU A 47 -26.97 62.22 -2.48
CA LEU A 47 -28.22 61.56 -2.08
C LEU A 47 -29.47 62.27 -2.62
N GLU A 48 -29.41 63.58 -2.80
CA GLU A 48 -30.45 64.36 -3.47
C GLU A 48 -30.56 64.01 -4.96
N LYS A 49 -29.43 63.96 -5.69
CA LYS A 49 -29.39 63.54 -7.11
C LYS A 49 -30.05 62.18 -7.35
N LEU A 50 -29.91 61.25 -6.40
CA LEU A 50 -30.43 59.89 -6.50
C LEU A 50 -31.90 59.73 -6.06
N GLN A 51 -32.56 60.81 -5.63
CA GLN A 51 -33.93 60.79 -5.08
C GLN A 51 -34.09 59.83 -3.87
N LEU A 52 -33.01 59.63 -3.10
CA LEU A 52 -33.00 58.74 -1.92
C LEU A 52 -33.15 59.47 -0.59
N SER A 53 -33.05 60.81 -0.59
CA SER A 53 -33.33 61.64 0.58
C SER A 53 -34.74 61.34 1.15
N GLY A 54 -34.82 60.97 2.43
CA GLY A 54 -36.06 60.59 3.11
C GLY A 54 -36.55 59.15 2.86
N LYS A 55 -35.84 58.34 2.06
CA LYS A 55 -36.24 56.93 1.78
C LYS A 55 -35.56 55.89 2.68
N PHE A 56 -34.55 56.31 3.44
CA PHE A 56 -33.88 55.55 4.49
C PHE A 56 -33.84 56.39 5.76
N ASP A 57 -33.88 55.76 6.94
CA ASP A 57 -33.87 56.46 8.21
C ASP A 57 -32.44 56.89 8.59
N HIS A 58 -32.14 58.15 8.29
CA HIS A 58 -30.86 58.79 8.61
C HIS A 58 -30.62 58.97 10.13
N THR A 59 -31.61 58.65 10.98
CA THR A 59 -31.48 58.61 12.45
C THR A 59 -31.18 57.21 12.99
N THR A 60 -30.71 56.29 12.14
CA THR A 60 -30.23 54.96 12.55
C THR A 60 -28.98 55.08 13.42
N ASP A 61 -29.21 55.16 14.72
CA ASP A 61 -28.22 55.11 15.80
C ASP A 61 -27.19 53.97 15.59
N PRO A 62 -25.88 54.23 15.58
CA PRO A 62 -24.86 53.18 15.43
C PRO A 62 -24.96 52.12 16.54
N ALA A 63 -25.40 52.46 17.76
CA ALA A 63 -25.63 51.48 18.81
C ALA A 63 -26.81 50.54 18.51
N ARG A 64 -27.79 50.97 17.69
CA ARG A 64 -28.81 50.07 17.13
C ARG A 64 -28.27 49.17 16.04
N LEU A 65 -27.31 49.62 15.23
CA LEU A 65 -26.66 48.76 14.23
C LEU A 65 -25.83 47.65 14.90
N GLU A 66 -25.07 47.96 15.95
CA GLU A 66 -24.40 46.95 16.77
C GLU A 66 -25.40 45.97 17.42
N ALA A 67 -26.53 46.47 17.94
CA ALA A 67 -27.57 45.63 18.53
C ALA A 67 -28.30 44.72 17.52
N ILE A 68 -28.35 45.11 16.24
CA ILE A 68 -28.97 44.33 15.16
C ILE A 68 -27.99 43.32 14.55
N SER A 69 -26.68 43.61 14.55
CA SER A 69 -25.65 42.75 13.94
C SER A 69 -24.35 42.75 14.77
N PRO A 70 -24.32 42.05 15.92
CA PRO A 70 -23.22 42.11 16.88
C PRO A 70 -21.96 41.35 16.41
N HIS A 71 -21.25 41.93 15.45
CA HIS A 71 -19.92 41.50 15.02
C HIS A 71 -18.88 42.33 15.77
N PRO A 72 -17.98 41.73 16.58
CA PRO A 72 -17.01 42.50 17.34
C PRO A 72 -16.00 43.18 16.39
N PRO A 73 -15.67 44.47 16.60
CA PRO A 73 -14.77 45.21 15.70
C PRO A 73 -13.37 44.59 15.68
N GLY A 74 -12.91 44.18 14.50
CA GLY A 74 -11.62 43.52 14.29
C GLY A 74 -11.45 42.95 12.88
N ASP A 75 -10.28 42.39 12.62
CA ASP A 75 -9.91 41.79 11.34
C ASP A 75 -10.67 40.46 11.11
N GLN A 76 -11.84 40.55 10.45
CA GLN A 76 -12.72 39.41 10.17
C GLN A 76 -13.00 39.31 8.67
N VAL A 77 -12.61 38.18 8.08
CA VAL A 77 -12.95 37.80 6.71
C VAL A 77 -14.37 37.24 6.66
N ASP A 78 -15.18 37.66 5.68
CA ASP A 78 -16.54 37.14 5.50
C ASP A 78 -16.53 35.61 5.30
N ARG A 79 -17.49 34.95 5.96
CA ARG A 79 -17.74 33.50 5.86
C ARG A 79 -17.99 33.06 4.43
N THR A 80 -18.50 33.93 3.55
CA THR A 80 -18.66 33.62 2.11
C THR A 80 -17.32 33.38 1.41
N VAL A 81 -16.28 34.13 1.77
CA VAL A 81 -14.92 34.00 1.21
C VAL A 81 -14.27 32.71 1.71
N VAL A 82 -14.32 32.46 3.02
CA VAL A 82 -13.79 31.23 3.64
C VAL A 82 -14.49 29.98 3.06
N ALA A 83 -15.82 30.02 2.94
CA ALA A 83 -16.58 28.95 2.28
C ALA A 83 -16.19 28.78 0.80
N GLY A 84 -15.95 29.88 0.08
CA GLY A 84 -15.45 29.87 -1.30
C GLY A 84 -14.11 29.17 -1.45
N GLU A 85 -13.15 29.42 -0.56
CA GLU A 85 -11.85 28.73 -0.55
C GLU A 85 -11.97 27.25 -0.19
N MET A 86 -12.82 26.90 0.77
CA MET A 86 -13.12 25.49 1.11
C MET A 86 -13.77 24.76 -0.08
N ILE A 87 -14.72 25.38 -0.78
CA ILE A 87 -15.38 24.81 -1.97
C ILE A 87 -14.39 24.69 -3.14
N LYS A 88 -13.55 25.70 -3.40
CA LYS A 88 -12.49 25.66 -4.42
C LYS A 88 -11.51 24.52 -4.14
N SER A 89 -11.10 24.35 -2.88
CA SER A 89 -10.21 23.27 -2.44
C SER A 89 -10.86 21.89 -2.59
N ALA A 90 -12.10 21.73 -2.13
CA ALA A 90 -12.86 20.49 -2.26
C ALA A 90 -13.11 20.11 -3.74
N SER A 91 -13.39 21.09 -4.60
CA SER A 91 -13.55 20.90 -6.05
C SER A 91 -12.26 20.42 -6.71
N LEU A 92 -11.12 21.04 -6.38
CA LEU A 92 -9.80 20.58 -6.88
C LEU A 92 -9.45 19.17 -6.41
N TRP A 93 -9.80 18.80 -5.17
CA TRP A 93 -9.66 17.42 -4.69
C TRP A 93 -10.62 16.44 -5.40
N ALA A 94 -11.88 16.83 -5.62
CA ALA A 94 -12.85 16.01 -6.35
C ALA A 94 -12.41 15.75 -7.80
N ILE A 95 -11.94 16.79 -8.52
CA ILE A 95 -11.39 16.65 -9.87
C ILE A 95 -10.16 15.73 -9.88
N ARG A 96 -9.24 15.88 -8.92
CA ARG A 96 -8.08 14.97 -8.79
C ARG A 96 -8.52 13.53 -8.54
N LEU A 97 -9.50 13.30 -7.67
CA LEU A 97 -10.04 11.96 -7.40
C LEU A 97 -10.76 11.36 -8.61
N VAL A 98 -11.49 12.15 -9.40
CA VAL A 98 -12.11 11.71 -10.67
C VAL A 98 -11.05 11.37 -11.72
N VAL A 99 -10.00 12.19 -11.87
CA VAL A 99 -8.89 11.89 -12.80
C VAL A 99 -8.13 10.64 -12.38
N ILE A 100 -7.84 10.47 -11.08
CA ILE A 100 -7.22 9.26 -10.53
C ILE A 100 -8.14 8.04 -10.74
N GLY A 101 -9.44 8.16 -10.45
CA GLY A 101 -10.42 7.09 -10.64
C GLY A 101 -10.57 6.67 -12.10
N PHE A 102 -10.61 7.64 -13.03
CA PHE A 102 -10.63 7.39 -14.48
C PHE A 102 -9.35 6.73 -14.97
N PHE A 103 -8.18 7.17 -14.49
CA PHE A 103 -6.91 6.52 -14.82
C PHE A 103 -6.83 5.09 -14.26
N LEU A 104 -7.30 4.85 -13.03
CA LEU A 104 -7.39 3.52 -12.43
C LEU A 104 -8.39 2.62 -13.16
N TYR A 105 -9.51 3.15 -13.65
CA TYR A 105 -10.47 2.44 -14.49
C TYR A 105 -9.84 2.01 -15.83
N LEU A 106 -9.23 2.96 -16.56
CA LEU A 106 -8.53 2.64 -17.82
C LEU A 106 -7.39 1.64 -17.61
N LEU A 107 -6.61 1.80 -16.53
CA LEU A 107 -5.54 0.87 -16.18
C LEU A 107 -6.10 -0.52 -15.84
N GLY A 108 -7.24 -0.59 -15.15
CA GLY A 108 -7.96 -1.82 -14.86
C GLY A 108 -8.44 -2.54 -16.14
N GLU A 109 -9.04 -1.81 -17.07
CA GLU A 109 -9.53 -2.35 -18.35
C GLU A 109 -8.38 -2.87 -19.25
N ILE A 110 -7.26 -2.13 -19.28
CA ILE A 110 -6.03 -2.56 -19.95
C ILE A 110 -5.45 -3.82 -19.27
N ILE A 111 -5.34 -3.84 -17.93
CA ILE A 111 -4.83 -5.01 -17.20
C ILE A 111 -5.74 -6.23 -17.37
N GLY A 112 -7.06 -6.05 -17.39
CA GLY A 112 -8.03 -7.10 -17.68
C GLY A 112 -7.86 -7.68 -19.08
N SER A 113 -7.68 -6.82 -20.08
CA SER A 113 -7.41 -7.21 -21.47
C SER A 113 -6.12 -8.02 -21.61
N PHE A 114 -5.08 -7.71 -20.83
CA PHE A 114 -3.79 -8.42 -20.81
C PHE A 114 -3.70 -9.55 -19.75
N TRP A 115 -4.75 -9.82 -18.98
CA TRP A 115 -4.70 -10.71 -17.81
C TRP A 115 -4.19 -12.12 -18.13
N GLN A 116 -4.58 -12.67 -19.29
CA GLN A 116 -4.13 -13.99 -19.76
C GLN A 116 -2.60 -14.09 -19.94
N GLY A 117 -1.94 -12.98 -20.31
CA GLY A 117 -0.48 -12.90 -20.41
C GLY A 117 0.21 -12.55 -19.09
N ILE A 118 -0.46 -11.79 -18.22
CA ILE A 118 0.07 -11.40 -16.89
C ILE A 118 0.08 -12.60 -15.92
N LEU A 119 -0.94 -13.46 -15.98
CA LEU A 119 -1.12 -14.61 -15.10
C LEU A 119 0.12 -15.55 -15.02
N PRO A 120 0.70 -16.07 -16.12
CA PRO A 120 1.92 -16.89 -16.04
C PRO A 120 3.15 -16.11 -15.54
N VAL A 121 3.20 -14.78 -15.71
CA VAL A 121 4.26 -13.92 -15.15
C VAL A 121 4.15 -13.79 -13.63
N VAL A 122 2.93 -13.65 -13.10
CA VAL A 122 2.71 -13.62 -11.64
C VAL A 122 2.95 -14.99 -11.00
N LEU A 123 2.45 -16.07 -11.61
CA LEU A 123 2.71 -17.43 -11.10
C LEU A 123 4.20 -17.79 -11.12
N SER A 124 4.93 -17.38 -12.15
CA SER A 124 6.38 -17.60 -12.22
C SER A 124 7.18 -16.73 -11.25
N LEU A 125 6.72 -15.52 -10.92
CA LEU A 125 7.25 -14.75 -9.79
C LEU A 125 7.05 -15.49 -8.46
N ILE A 126 5.85 -16.04 -8.22
CA ILE A 126 5.54 -16.79 -6.99
C ILE A 126 6.44 -18.03 -6.85
N VAL A 127 6.51 -18.90 -7.87
CA VAL A 127 7.40 -20.08 -7.85
C VAL A 127 8.87 -19.66 -7.81
N CYS A 128 9.26 -18.55 -8.43
CA CYS A 128 10.60 -17.98 -8.29
C CYS A 128 10.94 -17.66 -6.82
N THR A 129 10.02 -17.09 -6.03
CA THR A 129 10.29 -16.82 -4.60
C THR A 129 10.48 -18.09 -3.76
N VAL A 130 9.77 -19.19 -4.07
CA VAL A 130 9.91 -20.49 -3.40
C VAL A 130 11.25 -21.16 -3.74
N LEU A 131 11.63 -21.14 -5.02
CA LEU A 131 12.86 -21.79 -5.50
C LEU A 131 14.12 -20.94 -5.29
N SER A 132 13.99 -19.62 -5.11
CA SER A 132 15.10 -18.69 -4.85
C SER A 132 16.09 -19.13 -3.75
N PRO A 133 15.69 -19.58 -2.55
CA PRO A 133 16.62 -20.14 -1.56
C PRO A 133 17.43 -21.34 -2.07
N ILE A 134 16.81 -22.24 -2.85
CA ILE A 134 17.47 -23.41 -3.44
C ILE A 134 18.50 -22.94 -4.50
N ALA A 135 18.06 -22.11 -5.44
CA ALA A 135 18.88 -21.61 -6.54
C ALA A 135 20.04 -20.73 -6.06
N SER A 136 19.85 -19.95 -4.99
CA SER A 136 20.90 -19.14 -4.38
C SER A 136 21.89 -19.96 -3.55
N ASN A 137 21.44 -21.02 -2.85
CA ASN A 137 22.35 -21.94 -2.16
C ASN A 137 23.22 -22.73 -3.16
N LEU A 138 22.67 -23.18 -4.29
CA LEU A 138 23.46 -23.77 -5.38
C LEU A 138 24.53 -22.80 -5.93
N ARG A 139 24.22 -21.49 -6.02
CA ARG A 139 25.20 -20.47 -6.45
C ARG A 139 26.29 -20.21 -5.41
N LYS A 140 25.99 -20.32 -4.11
CA LYS A 140 27.02 -20.30 -3.04
C LYS A 140 27.98 -21.49 -3.18
N LEU A 141 27.48 -22.63 -3.64
CA LEU A 141 28.28 -23.81 -4.03
C LEU A 141 28.96 -23.68 -5.41
N LYS A 142 29.11 -22.44 -5.92
CA LYS A 142 29.75 -22.09 -7.20
C LYS A 142 29.07 -22.66 -8.47
N VAL A 143 27.85 -23.19 -8.38
CA VAL A 143 27.10 -23.67 -9.55
C VAL A 143 26.72 -22.48 -10.45
N PRO A 144 27.00 -22.51 -11.77
CA PRO A 144 26.61 -21.45 -12.70
C PRO A 144 25.12 -21.12 -12.65
N SER A 145 24.75 -19.85 -12.79
CA SER A 145 23.38 -19.39 -12.49
C SER A 145 22.28 -20.11 -13.28
N ALA A 146 22.55 -20.47 -14.55
CA ALA A 146 21.62 -21.23 -15.39
C ALA A 146 21.44 -22.69 -14.92
N LEU A 147 22.53 -23.38 -14.56
CA LEU A 147 22.46 -24.74 -14.01
C LEU A 147 21.76 -24.76 -12.65
N ALA A 148 22.05 -23.79 -11.78
CA ALA A 148 21.35 -23.62 -10.50
C ALA A 148 19.84 -23.39 -10.70
N SER A 149 19.44 -22.70 -11.76
CA SER A 149 18.01 -22.53 -12.12
C SER A 149 17.37 -23.81 -12.63
N ILE A 150 18.03 -24.51 -13.56
CA ILE A 150 17.54 -25.79 -14.12
C ILE A 150 17.38 -26.84 -13.02
N ILE A 151 18.39 -27.01 -12.15
CA ILE A 151 18.33 -27.97 -11.03
C ILE A 151 17.17 -27.64 -10.08
N SER A 152 16.95 -26.36 -9.76
CA SER A 152 15.85 -25.94 -8.87
C SER A 152 14.47 -26.20 -9.49
N ILE A 153 14.32 -25.99 -10.81
CA ILE A 153 13.07 -26.23 -11.54
C ILE A 153 12.82 -27.73 -11.72
N LEU A 154 13.84 -28.51 -12.08
CA LEU A 154 13.74 -29.96 -12.17
C LEU A 154 13.39 -30.59 -10.81
N LEU A 155 13.98 -30.10 -9.70
CA LEU A 155 13.62 -30.52 -8.36
C LEU A 155 12.15 -30.20 -8.02
N PHE A 156 11.67 -29.01 -8.36
CA PHE A 156 10.27 -28.63 -8.17
C PHE A 156 9.31 -29.51 -8.99
N ILE A 157 9.60 -29.72 -10.28
CA ILE A 157 8.81 -30.60 -11.16
C ILE A 157 8.85 -32.05 -10.66
N PHE A 158 10.00 -32.53 -10.17
CA PHE A 158 10.13 -33.87 -9.61
C PHE A 158 9.33 -34.06 -8.32
N VAL A 159 9.36 -33.08 -7.40
CA VAL A 159 8.58 -33.13 -6.15
C VAL A 159 7.07 -33.05 -6.44
N VAL A 160 6.62 -32.05 -7.20
CA VAL A 160 5.20 -31.89 -7.52
C VAL A 160 4.70 -33.05 -8.38
N GLY A 161 5.43 -33.43 -9.42
CA GLY A 161 5.11 -34.56 -10.28
C GLY A 161 5.08 -35.89 -9.51
N GLY A 162 6.04 -36.12 -8.61
CA GLY A 162 6.06 -37.31 -7.75
C GLY A 162 4.84 -37.41 -6.83
N ILE A 163 4.41 -36.29 -6.22
CA ILE A 163 3.19 -36.23 -5.41
C ILE A 163 1.96 -36.58 -6.26
N PHE A 164 1.81 -35.97 -7.44
CA PHE A 164 0.68 -36.27 -8.34
C PHE A 164 0.72 -37.72 -8.86
N SER A 165 1.89 -38.24 -9.25
CA SER A 165 2.03 -39.63 -9.72
C SER A 165 1.76 -40.67 -8.63
N PHE A 166 2.02 -40.35 -7.36
CA PHE A 166 1.70 -41.23 -6.24
C PHE A 166 0.19 -41.26 -5.96
N VAL A 167 -0.48 -40.11 -6.01
CA VAL A 167 -1.86 -39.98 -5.49
C VAL A 167 -2.95 -40.00 -6.56
N ALA A 168 -2.69 -39.58 -7.80
CA ALA A 168 -3.69 -39.67 -8.86
C ALA A 168 -4.20 -41.12 -9.11
N PRO A 169 -3.37 -42.19 -9.03
CA PRO A 169 -3.86 -43.56 -9.15
C PRO A 169 -4.78 -43.98 -8.00
N ASP A 170 -4.51 -43.54 -6.77
CA ASP A 170 -5.37 -43.85 -5.62
C ASP A 170 -6.67 -43.06 -5.65
N PHE A 171 -6.62 -41.76 -6.01
CA PHE A 171 -7.81 -40.96 -6.23
C PHE A 171 -8.69 -41.55 -7.34
N ALA A 172 -8.09 -41.97 -8.46
CA ALA A 172 -8.81 -42.58 -9.58
C ALA A 172 -9.41 -43.96 -9.25
N ARG A 173 -8.79 -44.75 -8.35
CA ARG A 173 -9.37 -46.00 -7.84
C ARG A 173 -10.50 -45.75 -6.83
N GLN A 174 -10.30 -44.80 -5.92
CA GLN A 174 -11.19 -44.59 -4.77
C GLN A 174 -12.36 -43.64 -5.09
N SER A 175 -12.34 -42.88 -6.19
CA SER A 175 -13.44 -42.00 -6.62
C SER A 175 -14.73 -42.77 -6.92
N GLN A 176 -14.65 -43.94 -7.57
CA GLN A 176 -15.82 -44.76 -7.87
C GLN A 176 -16.43 -45.39 -6.60
N SER A 177 -15.60 -45.80 -5.63
CA SER A 177 -16.10 -46.24 -4.31
C SER A 177 -16.65 -45.08 -3.49
N LEU A 178 -16.04 -43.89 -3.55
CA LEU A 178 -16.56 -42.68 -2.91
C LEU A 178 -17.94 -42.30 -3.44
N TYR A 179 -18.18 -42.42 -4.74
CA TYR A 179 -19.50 -42.12 -5.31
C TYR A 179 -20.59 -43.04 -4.73
N LEU A 180 -20.33 -44.35 -4.66
CA LEU A 180 -21.26 -45.31 -4.08
C LEU A 180 -21.44 -45.09 -2.57
N GLN A 181 -20.35 -44.87 -1.84
CA GLN A 181 -20.38 -44.52 -0.42
C GLN A 181 -21.12 -43.20 -0.18
N ALA A 182 -21.00 -42.20 -1.05
CA ALA A 182 -21.68 -40.91 -0.88
C ALA A 182 -23.20 -41.08 -0.93
N VAL A 183 -23.72 -41.86 -1.88
CA VAL A 183 -25.15 -42.19 -1.95
C VAL A 183 -25.61 -42.95 -0.70
N GLU A 184 -24.84 -43.94 -0.24
CA GLU A 184 -25.18 -44.72 0.97
C GLU A 184 -25.08 -43.87 2.25
N GLY A 185 -24.05 -43.04 2.37
CA GLY A 185 -23.80 -42.14 3.50
C GLY A 185 -24.86 -41.04 3.61
N ILE A 186 -25.33 -40.52 2.48
CA ILE A 186 -26.49 -39.62 2.40
C ILE A 186 -27.75 -40.31 2.93
N GLN A 187 -28.02 -41.55 2.52
CA GLN A 187 -29.16 -42.34 3.04
C GLN A 187 -29.04 -42.62 4.54
N ARG A 188 -27.84 -42.96 5.02
CA ARG A 188 -27.55 -43.13 6.47
C ARG A 188 -27.75 -41.82 7.24
N LEU A 189 -27.39 -40.68 6.67
CA LEU A 189 -27.59 -39.36 7.27
C LEU A 189 -29.09 -38.99 7.36
N GLN A 190 -29.85 -39.28 6.29
CA GLN A 190 -31.30 -39.11 6.26
C GLN A 190 -31.98 -39.96 7.34
N LEU A 191 -31.59 -41.24 7.47
CA LEU A 191 -32.08 -42.13 8.53
C LEU A 191 -31.69 -41.67 9.94
N TRP A 192 -30.50 -41.08 10.12
CA TRP A 192 -30.07 -40.52 11.40
C TRP A 192 -30.83 -39.23 11.77
N ALA A 193 -31.06 -38.34 10.80
CA ALA A 193 -31.80 -37.08 11.00
C ALA A 193 -33.32 -37.29 11.25
N GLN A 194 -33.87 -38.40 10.74
CA GLN A 194 -35.21 -38.90 11.08
C GLN A 194 -35.26 -39.55 12.47
N GLY A 195 -34.12 -39.90 13.06
CA GLY A 195 -34.03 -40.47 14.40
C GLY A 195 -34.00 -39.42 15.51
N PRO A 196 -34.20 -39.84 16.77
CA PRO A 196 -33.90 -39.00 17.93
C PRO A 196 -32.40 -38.64 17.95
N PRO A 197 -32.03 -37.37 18.22
CA PRO A 197 -32.84 -36.33 18.85
C PRO A 197 -33.41 -35.27 17.87
N LEU A 198 -33.43 -35.53 16.56
CA LEU A 198 -33.79 -34.52 15.55
C LEU A 198 -35.22 -34.66 15.00
N GLU A 199 -35.72 -35.88 14.83
CA GLU A 199 -37.13 -36.17 14.45
C GLU A 199 -37.65 -35.38 13.23
N LEU A 200 -36.77 -35.11 12.26
CA LEU A 200 -37.09 -34.27 11.09
C LEU A 200 -37.90 -35.02 10.03
N ASN A 201 -38.88 -34.33 9.43
CA ASN A 201 -39.75 -34.89 8.40
C ASN A 201 -38.98 -35.35 7.15
N SER A 202 -39.43 -36.47 6.58
CA SER A 202 -38.78 -37.13 5.45
C SER A 202 -38.85 -36.35 4.13
N GLU A 203 -39.94 -35.60 3.90
CA GLU A 203 -40.15 -34.83 2.65
C GLU A 203 -39.27 -33.57 2.58
N ASP A 204 -39.10 -32.84 3.69
CA ASP A 204 -38.20 -31.68 3.74
C ASP A 204 -36.74 -32.11 3.50
N ILE A 205 -36.28 -33.17 4.19
CA ILE A 205 -34.92 -33.69 4.00
C ILE A 205 -34.70 -34.22 2.58
N GLY A 206 -35.68 -34.94 2.02
CA GLY A 206 -35.59 -35.53 0.68
C GLY A 206 -35.26 -34.49 -0.40
N GLY A 207 -35.96 -33.35 -0.37
CA GLY A 207 -35.74 -32.26 -1.34
C GLY A 207 -34.31 -31.70 -1.31
N TYR A 208 -33.80 -31.36 -0.12
CA TYR A 208 -32.42 -30.85 0.01
C TYR A 208 -31.36 -31.91 -0.29
N VAL A 209 -31.63 -33.17 0.05
CA VAL A 209 -30.74 -34.31 -0.28
C VAL A 209 -30.64 -34.51 -1.79
N ASP A 210 -31.77 -34.52 -2.50
CA ASP A 210 -31.78 -34.66 -3.96
C ASP A 210 -31.17 -33.43 -4.64
N GLU A 211 -31.38 -32.21 -4.13
CA GLU A 211 -30.72 -31.01 -4.66
C GLU A 211 -29.19 -31.07 -4.51
N VAL A 212 -28.68 -31.50 -3.35
CA VAL A 212 -27.23 -31.72 -3.13
C VAL A 212 -26.71 -32.86 -4.02
N ALA A 213 -27.43 -33.97 -4.17
CA ALA A 213 -27.03 -35.07 -5.02
C ALA A 213 -26.99 -34.68 -6.52
N ASN A 214 -27.96 -33.88 -6.97
CA ASN A 214 -27.99 -33.34 -8.34
C ASN A 214 -26.88 -32.29 -8.56
N TRP A 215 -26.59 -31.44 -7.58
CA TRP A 215 -25.45 -30.51 -7.64
C TRP A 215 -24.12 -31.26 -7.73
N ILE A 216 -23.91 -32.29 -6.91
CA ILE A 216 -22.71 -33.15 -6.97
C ILE A 216 -22.59 -33.83 -8.35
N GLN A 217 -23.69 -34.33 -8.93
CA GLN A 217 -23.67 -34.94 -10.27
C GLN A 217 -23.34 -33.92 -11.37
N GLN A 218 -23.89 -32.70 -11.32
CA GLN A 218 -23.58 -31.64 -12.28
C GLN A 218 -22.13 -31.15 -12.17
N GLN A 219 -21.59 -31.06 -10.95
CA GLN A 219 -20.20 -30.64 -10.70
C GLN A 219 -19.21 -31.75 -11.09
N ALA A 220 -19.50 -33.01 -10.75
CA ALA A 220 -18.71 -34.15 -11.22
C ALA A 220 -18.74 -34.29 -12.74
N GLY A 221 -19.91 -34.13 -13.35
CA GLY A 221 -20.12 -34.18 -14.80
C GLY A 221 -19.40 -33.04 -15.55
N SER A 222 -19.37 -31.83 -14.99
CA SER A 222 -18.65 -30.68 -15.58
C SER A 222 -17.14 -30.74 -15.36
N ILE A 223 -16.65 -31.30 -14.23
CA ILE A 223 -15.22 -31.60 -14.03
C ILE A 223 -14.74 -32.67 -15.01
N ALA A 224 -15.46 -33.80 -15.11
CA ALA A 224 -15.15 -34.87 -16.06
C ALA A 224 -15.29 -34.37 -17.52
N GLY A 225 -16.33 -33.61 -17.83
CA GLY A 225 -16.55 -32.98 -19.13
C GLY A 225 -15.44 -32.01 -19.52
N SER A 226 -14.90 -31.23 -18.57
CA SER A 226 -13.74 -30.35 -18.79
C SER A 226 -12.44 -31.11 -19.05
N PHE A 227 -12.32 -32.32 -18.47
CA PHE A 227 -11.19 -33.22 -18.72
C PHE A 227 -11.30 -33.90 -20.09
N ILE A 228 -12.51 -34.31 -20.50
CA ILE A 228 -12.79 -35.06 -21.74
C ILE A 228 -12.85 -34.14 -22.97
N SER A 229 -13.36 -32.91 -22.83
CA SER A 229 -13.30 -31.87 -23.89
C SER A 229 -11.92 -31.19 -24.01
N GLY A 230 -10.89 -31.76 -23.37
CA GLY A 230 -9.63 -31.14 -23.00
C GLY A 230 -8.69 -30.65 -24.11
N VAL A 231 -9.09 -30.61 -25.38
CA VAL A 231 -8.22 -30.06 -26.46
C VAL A 231 -8.02 -28.54 -26.29
N GLY A 232 -9.09 -27.79 -25.97
CA GLY A 232 -8.99 -26.34 -25.77
C GLY A 232 -8.34 -25.98 -24.43
N THR A 233 -8.96 -26.42 -23.33
CA THR A 233 -8.58 -26.03 -21.96
C THR A 233 -7.22 -26.60 -21.53
N ALA A 234 -6.86 -27.83 -21.93
CA ALA A 234 -5.52 -28.33 -21.61
C ALA A 234 -4.45 -27.61 -22.43
N THR A 235 -4.72 -27.18 -23.67
CA THR A 235 -3.77 -26.40 -24.47
C THR A 235 -3.46 -25.05 -23.84
N SER A 236 -4.47 -24.30 -23.37
CA SER A 236 -4.24 -23.01 -22.69
C SER A 236 -3.52 -23.18 -21.35
N LEU A 237 -3.83 -24.23 -20.58
CA LEU A 237 -3.11 -24.58 -19.34
C LEU A 237 -1.65 -24.99 -19.62
N LEU A 238 -1.40 -25.81 -20.66
CA LEU A 238 -0.05 -26.22 -21.06
C LEU A 238 0.78 -25.01 -21.52
N ILE A 239 0.22 -24.11 -22.33
CA ILE A 239 0.89 -22.85 -22.71
C ILE A 239 1.20 -22.02 -21.46
N THR A 240 0.25 -21.87 -20.54
CA THR A 240 0.44 -21.15 -19.28
C THR A 240 1.59 -21.76 -18.45
N LEU A 241 1.61 -23.08 -18.28
CA LEU A 241 2.66 -23.80 -17.53
C LEU A 241 4.03 -23.73 -18.21
N VAL A 242 4.10 -23.81 -19.54
CA VAL A 242 5.35 -23.68 -20.30
C VAL A 242 5.91 -22.26 -20.19
N VAL A 243 5.09 -21.23 -20.43
CA VAL A 243 5.49 -19.81 -20.28
C VAL A 243 5.91 -19.54 -18.83
N MET A 244 5.13 -19.98 -17.85
CA MET A 244 5.47 -19.89 -16.42
C MET A 244 6.81 -20.56 -16.11
N THR A 245 7.08 -21.76 -16.62
CA THR A 245 8.35 -22.47 -16.39
C THR A 245 9.54 -21.73 -17.02
N VAL A 246 9.39 -21.23 -18.24
CA VAL A 246 10.42 -20.44 -18.94
C VAL A 246 10.70 -19.12 -18.22
N MET A 247 9.66 -18.38 -17.79
CA MET A 247 9.84 -17.14 -17.02
C MET A 247 10.45 -17.41 -15.64
N THR A 248 10.06 -18.51 -14.97
CA THR A 248 10.67 -18.96 -13.71
C THR A 248 12.18 -19.19 -13.90
N PHE A 249 12.58 -19.84 -15.00
CA PHE A 249 14.00 -20.04 -15.33
C PHE A 249 14.76 -18.72 -15.49
N PHE A 250 14.22 -17.75 -16.24
CA PHE A 250 14.85 -16.44 -16.42
C PHE A 250 14.90 -15.63 -15.11
N PHE A 251 13.80 -15.58 -14.34
CA PHE A 251 13.74 -14.87 -13.06
C PHE A 251 14.72 -15.46 -12.03
N LEU A 252 14.82 -16.79 -11.93
CA LEU A 252 15.89 -17.41 -11.15
C LEU A 252 17.26 -17.00 -11.71
N LYS A 253 17.52 -17.27 -12.99
CA LYS A 253 18.86 -17.21 -13.59
C LYS A 253 19.47 -15.80 -13.49
N ASP A 254 18.71 -14.80 -13.91
CA ASP A 254 19.21 -13.43 -14.14
C ASP A 254 18.61 -12.40 -13.17
N GLY A 255 17.69 -12.78 -12.26
CA GLY A 255 17.10 -11.87 -11.26
C GLY A 255 18.11 -11.14 -10.36
N HIS A 256 19.28 -11.73 -10.10
CA HIS A 256 20.39 -11.07 -9.38
C HIS A 256 20.98 -9.86 -10.14
N LYS A 257 20.73 -9.74 -11.45
CA LYS A 257 21.13 -8.61 -12.30
C LYS A 257 20.02 -7.56 -12.45
N PHE A 258 18.79 -7.87 -12.04
CA PHE A 258 17.61 -7.02 -12.27
C PHE A 258 17.72 -5.66 -11.58
N LEU A 259 18.07 -5.62 -10.29
CA LEU A 259 18.25 -4.35 -9.55
C LEU A 259 19.46 -3.54 -10.07
N PRO A 260 20.64 -4.14 -10.38
CA PRO A 260 21.68 -3.45 -11.16
C PRO A 260 21.18 -2.85 -12.48
N TRP A 261 20.47 -3.61 -13.31
CA TRP A 261 19.95 -3.14 -14.60
C TRP A 261 18.97 -1.98 -14.43
N ILE A 262 18.03 -2.05 -13.48
CA ILE A 262 17.13 -0.95 -13.13
C ILE A 262 17.91 0.33 -12.76
N ARG A 263 18.98 0.22 -11.96
CA ARG A 263 19.83 1.37 -11.59
C ARG A 263 20.63 1.96 -12.75
N HIS A 264 20.81 1.24 -13.85
CA HIS A 264 21.41 1.76 -15.09
C HIS A 264 20.36 2.38 -16.03
N ALA A 265 19.14 1.84 -16.05
CA ALA A 265 18.02 2.39 -16.82
C ALA A 265 17.35 3.62 -16.17
N THR A 266 17.60 3.87 -14.88
CA THR A 266 16.99 4.94 -14.08
C THR A 266 18.03 5.99 -13.67
N SER A 267 17.62 7.23 -13.42
CA SER A 267 18.50 8.25 -12.84
C SER A 267 19.05 7.82 -11.47
N ARG A 268 20.27 8.24 -11.11
CA ARG A 268 20.99 7.81 -9.90
C ARG A 268 20.16 7.89 -8.61
N ARG A 269 19.39 8.97 -8.43
CA ARG A 269 18.50 9.17 -7.27
C ARG A 269 17.31 8.22 -7.28
N ALA A 270 16.54 8.18 -8.38
CA ALA A 270 15.34 7.35 -8.46
C ALA A 270 15.69 5.85 -8.47
N GLY A 271 16.85 5.46 -9.04
CA GLY A 271 17.37 4.10 -8.99
C GLY A 271 17.67 3.61 -7.57
N TRP A 272 18.13 4.47 -6.66
CA TRP A 272 18.29 4.12 -5.24
C TRP A 272 16.94 3.89 -4.54
N HIS A 273 15.99 4.82 -4.72
CA HIS A 273 14.63 4.68 -4.18
C HIS A 273 13.95 3.39 -4.67
N LEU A 274 14.03 3.11 -5.97
CA LEU A 274 13.43 1.93 -6.59
C LEU A 274 14.14 0.63 -6.18
N THR A 275 15.46 0.67 -5.95
CA THR A 275 16.20 -0.48 -5.38
C THR A 275 15.70 -0.84 -3.99
N GLU A 276 15.52 0.15 -3.11
CA GLU A 276 15.02 -0.08 -1.76
C GLU A 276 13.59 -0.60 -1.77
N ALA A 277 12.69 0.07 -2.49
CA ALA A 277 11.28 -0.30 -2.56
C ALA A 277 11.05 -1.71 -3.14
N LEU A 278 11.77 -2.06 -4.23
CA LEU A 278 11.70 -3.41 -4.81
C LEU A 278 12.35 -4.47 -3.90
N THR A 279 13.39 -4.14 -3.14
CA THR A 279 14.00 -5.09 -2.20
C THR A 279 13.07 -5.35 -1.01
N ARG A 280 12.45 -4.30 -0.43
CA ARG A 280 11.40 -4.45 0.59
C ARG A 280 10.24 -5.31 0.06
N GLY A 281 9.73 -5.00 -1.13
CA GLY A 281 8.65 -5.76 -1.77
C GLY A 281 9.01 -7.23 -2.01
N TRP A 282 10.19 -7.50 -2.57
CA TRP A 282 10.68 -8.87 -2.80
C TRP A 282 10.83 -9.67 -1.50
N ASN A 283 11.37 -9.05 -0.45
CA ASN A 283 11.53 -9.68 0.86
C ASN A 283 10.17 -10.01 1.51
N THR A 284 9.20 -9.10 1.44
CA THR A 284 7.83 -9.32 1.93
C THR A 284 7.09 -10.39 1.12
N LEU A 285 7.06 -10.29 -0.21
CA LEU A 285 6.40 -11.25 -1.10
C LEU A 285 6.98 -12.65 -0.91
N GLY A 286 8.30 -12.80 -1.01
CA GLY A 286 8.96 -14.08 -0.83
C GLY A 286 8.92 -14.56 0.61
N GLY A 287 8.85 -13.66 1.61
CA GLY A 287 8.62 -14.01 3.00
C GLY A 287 7.29 -14.73 3.18
N TYR A 288 6.19 -14.10 2.76
CA TYR A 288 4.85 -14.67 2.87
C TYR A 288 4.64 -15.93 2.03
N ILE A 289 5.06 -15.97 0.77
CA ILE A 289 4.85 -17.16 -0.06
C ILE A 289 5.57 -18.39 0.52
N ARG A 290 6.77 -18.22 1.11
CA ARG A 290 7.47 -19.32 1.82
C ARG A 290 6.86 -19.64 3.18
N ALA A 291 6.35 -18.64 3.91
CA ALA A 291 5.62 -18.86 5.16
C ALA A 291 4.33 -19.66 4.90
N GLN A 292 3.51 -19.25 3.93
CA GLN A 292 2.27 -19.92 3.55
C GLN A 292 2.53 -21.34 3.03
N ALA A 293 3.57 -21.54 2.21
CA ALA A 293 3.95 -22.88 1.76
C ALA A 293 4.38 -23.81 2.93
N LEU A 294 4.92 -23.26 4.01
CA LEU A 294 5.29 -24.04 5.20
C LEU A 294 4.08 -24.24 6.14
N VAL A 295 3.19 -23.26 6.29
CA VAL A 295 1.90 -23.40 6.99
C VAL A 295 1.08 -24.51 6.32
N SER A 296 0.77 -24.38 5.03
CA SER A 296 0.00 -25.38 4.27
C SER A 296 0.62 -26.78 4.32
N LEU A 297 1.96 -26.89 4.39
CA LEU A 297 2.65 -28.18 4.53
C LEU A 297 2.46 -28.78 5.93
N ILE A 298 2.52 -27.95 6.98
CA ILE A 298 2.29 -28.37 8.36
C ILE A 298 0.83 -28.81 8.52
N ASP A 299 -0.14 -28.05 7.98
CA ASP A 299 -1.56 -28.38 8.03
C ASP A 299 -1.87 -29.67 7.28
N ALA A 300 -1.32 -29.84 6.08
CA ALA A 300 -1.44 -31.07 5.30
C ALA A 300 -0.86 -32.29 6.03
N VAL A 301 0.24 -32.13 6.77
CA VAL A 301 0.83 -33.20 7.58
C VAL A 301 -0.04 -33.52 8.80
N PHE A 302 -0.49 -32.53 9.58
CA PHE A 302 -1.33 -32.77 10.76
C PHE A 302 -2.71 -33.32 10.40
N ILE A 303 -3.39 -32.72 9.42
CA ILE A 303 -4.69 -33.21 8.93
C ILE A 303 -4.50 -34.57 8.25
N GLY A 304 -3.49 -34.76 7.41
CA GLY A 304 -3.22 -36.04 6.76
C GLY A 304 -2.96 -37.20 7.74
N ILE A 305 -2.15 -36.96 8.77
CA ILE A 305 -1.90 -37.95 9.84
C ILE A 305 -3.18 -38.22 10.64
N GLY A 306 -3.94 -37.18 11.00
CA GLY A 306 -5.18 -37.34 11.76
C GLY A 306 -6.28 -38.07 10.98
N LEU A 307 -6.47 -37.74 9.71
CA LEU A 307 -7.39 -38.45 8.81
C LEU A 307 -6.98 -39.92 8.63
N TYR A 308 -5.69 -40.20 8.47
CA TYR A 308 -5.18 -41.57 8.38
C TYR A 308 -5.38 -42.35 9.71
N ALA A 309 -5.16 -41.71 10.85
CA ALA A 309 -5.35 -42.32 12.18
C ALA A 309 -6.84 -42.59 12.52
N ILE A 310 -7.76 -41.77 12.00
CA ILE A 310 -9.22 -41.99 12.09
C ILE A 310 -9.69 -43.04 11.06
N GLY A 311 -8.86 -43.37 10.06
CA GLY A 311 -9.18 -44.36 9.02
C GLY A 311 -9.96 -43.79 7.83
N VAL A 312 -9.96 -42.48 7.63
CA VAL A 312 -10.71 -41.80 6.56
C VAL A 312 -10.14 -42.20 5.18
N PRO A 313 -10.98 -42.68 4.24
CA PRO A 313 -10.52 -42.99 2.88
C PRO A 313 -10.02 -41.73 2.17
N LEU A 314 -9.09 -41.89 1.23
CA LEU A 314 -8.38 -40.79 0.57
C LEU A 314 -7.64 -39.80 1.50
N ALA A 315 -7.35 -40.13 2.78
CA ALA A 315 -6.61 -39.26 3.70
C ALA A 315 -5.36 -38.57 3.09
N MET A 316 -4.59 -39.29 2.26
CA MET A 316 -3.42 -38.74 1.54
C MET A 316 -3.81 -37.73 0.44
N ALA A 317 -4.91 -37.96 -0.30
CA ALA A 317 -5.39 -36.99 -1.28
C ALA A 317 -6.02 -35.77 -0.60
N LEU A 318 -6.71 -35.95 0.53
CA LEU A 318 -7.23 -34.86 1.35
C LEU A 318 -6.12 -34.02 1.98
N ALA A 319 -5.00 -34.63 2.39
CA ALA A 319 -3.80 -33.91 2.80
C ALA A 319 -3.24 -33.02 1.66
N ILE A 320 -3.21 -33.51 0.42
CA ILE A 320 -2.75 -32.72 -0.74
C ILE A 320 -3.76 -31.65 -1.16
N ILE A 321 -5.06 -31.93 -1.07
CA ILE A 321 -6.11 -30.91 -1.25
C ILE A 321 -5.95 -29.82 -0.18
N THR A 322 -5.70 -30.18 1.08
CA THR A 322 -5.39 -29.24 2.17
C THR A 322 -4.13 -28.43 1.87
N PHE A 323 -3.04 -29.06 1.41
CA PHE A 323 -1.82 -28.36 0.99
C PHE A 323 -2.07 -27.33 -0.11
N MET A 324 -2.81 -27.72 -1.16
CA MET A 324 -3.12 -26.86 -2.31
C MET A 324 -4.10 -25.74 -1.93
N ALA A 325 -5.11 -26.07 -1.12
CA ALA A 325 -6.13 -25.14 -0.68
C ALA A 325 -5.59 -24.12 0.33
N GLY A 326 -4.70 -24.52 1.25
CA GLY A 326 -4.10 -23.64 2.27
C GLY A 326 -3.38 -22.42 1.72
N PHE A 327 -3.01 -22.41 0.44
CA PHE A 327 -2.52 -21.21 -0.25
C PHE A 327 -3.56 -20.07 -0.37
N ILE A 328 -4.86 -20.37 -0.23
CA ILE A 328 -5.98 -19.44 -0.32
C ILE A 328 -6.56 -19.22 1.10
N PRO A 329 -6.22 -18.12 1.80
CA PRO A 329 -6.64 -17.92 3.18
C PRO A 329 -8.15 -17.92 3.36
N LEU A 330 -8.61 -18.41 4.52
CA LEU A 330 -10.01 -18.64 4.90
C LEU A 330 -10.74 -19.68 4.01
N VAL A 331 -10.86 -19.42 2.71
CA VAL A 331 -11.59 -20.27 1.74
C VAL A 331 -11.01 -21.68 1.68
N GLY A 332 -9.68 -21.79 1.64
CA GLY A 332 -9.00 -23.08 1.48
C GLY A 332 -9.19 -24.02 2.66
N ALA A 333 -9.01 -23.52 3.89
CA ALA A 333 -9.19 -24.30 5.11
C ALA A 333 -10.65 -24.72 5.32
N ILE A 334 -11.61 -23.81 5.06
CA ILE A 334 -13.05 -24.13 5.11
C ILE A 334 -13.38 -25.21 4.07
N ALA A 335 -12.94 -25.07 2.82
CA ALA A 335 -13.26 -26.02 1.75
C ALA A 335 -12.63 -27.40 1.96
N ALA A 336 -11.33 -27.47 2.30
CA ALA A 336 -10.63 -28.73 2.55
C ALA A 336 -11.10 -29.40 3.85
N GLY A 337 -11.37 -28.62 4.89
CA GLY A 337 -11.94 -29.09 6.14
C GLY A 337 -13.34 -29.66 5.97
N ALA A 338 -14.25 -28.91 5.32
CA ALA A 338 -15.61 -29.36 5.02
C ALA A 338 -15.63 -30.62 4.13
N LEU A 339 -14.77 -30.68 3.10
CA LEU A 339 -14.64 -31.88 2.26
C LEU A 339 -14.15 -33.10 3.06
N SER A 340 -13.20 -32.91 3.99
CA SER A 340 -12.69 -33.98 4.85
C SER A 340 -13.74 -34.49 5.84
N VAL A 341 -14.49 -33.58 6.46
CA VAL A 341 -15.62 -33.92 7.36
C VAL A 341 -16.74 -34.63 6.57
N LEU A 342 -17.08 -34.14 5.38
CA LEU A 342 -18.10 -34.74 4.51
C LEU A 342 -17.73 -36.17 4.09
N ILE A 343 -16.46 -36.41 3.69
CA ILE A 343 -16.01 -37.75 3.31
C ILE A 343 -16.01 -38.70 4.52
N ALA A 344 -15.60 -38.24 5.71
CA ALA A 344 -15.69 -39.06 6.93
C ALA A 344 -17.15 -39.38 7.31
N LEU A 345 -18.07 -38.41 7.19
CA LEU A 345 -19.50 -38.58 7.41
C LEU A 345 -20.12 -39.61 6.46
N VAL A 346 -19.71 -39.56 5.21
CA VAL A 346 -20.13 -40.45 4.12
C VAL A 346 -19.63 -41.88 4.29
N SER A 347 -18.35 -42.05 4.64
CA SER A 347 -17.66 -43.34 4.53
C SER A 347 -17.51 -44.11 5.84
N LEU A 348 -17.49 -43.41 6.98
CA LEU A 348 -17.33 -43.99 8.31
C LEU A 348 -18.62 -43.79 9.13
N GLY A 349 -19.06 -42.53 9.27
CA GLY A 349 -20.28 -42.17 9.97
C GLY A 349 -20.20 -40.85 10.73
N PHE A 350 -21.28 -40.54 11.46
CA PHE A 350 -21.44 -39.27 12.19
C PHE A 350 -20.43 -39.08 13.33
N THR A 351 -20.06 -40.14 14.03
CA THR A 351 -19.08 -40.09 15.15
C THR A 351 -17.69 -39.73 14.63
N GLU A 352 -17.26 -40.38 13.55
CA GLU A 352 -15.96 -40.17 12.92
C GLU A 352 -15.91 -38.80 12.22
N ALA A 353 -17.02 -38.34 11.64
CA ALA A 353 -17.15 -36.98 11.14
C ALA A 353 -16.96 -35.92 12.23
N LEU A 354 -17.52 -36.14 13.44
CA LEU A 354 -17.28 -35.27 14.59
C LEU A 354 -15.82 -35.30 15.07
N LEU A 355 -15.16 -36.46 15.02
CA LEU A 355 -13.72 -36.56 15.31
C LEU A 355 -12.87 -35.82 14.27
N VAL A 356 -13.22 -35.90 12.99
CA VAL A 356 -12.55 -35.15 11.91
C VAL A 356 -12.82 -33.65 12.01
N LEU A 357 -14.04 -33.23 12.38
CA LEU A 357 -14.35 -31.83 12.65
C LEU A 357 -13.54 -31.29 13.84
N GLY A 358 -13.45 -32.08 14.93
CA GLY A 358 -12.61 -31.76 16.08
C GLY A 358 -11.13 -31.65 15.74
N LEU A 359 -10.61 -32.56 14.90
CA LEU A 359 -9.25 -32.52 14.35
C LEU A 359 -9.02 -31.25 13.52
N VAL A 360 -9.89 -30.95 12.55
CA VAL A 360 -9.78 -29.77 11.68
C VAL A 360 -9.81 -28.49 12.50
N LEU A 361 -10.71 -28.38 13.48
CA LEU A 361 -10.77 -27.22 14.38
C LEU A 361 -9.54 -27.12 15.29
N LEU A 362 -8.99 -28.24 15.77
CA LEU A 362 -7.76 -28.26 16.57
C LEU A 362 -6.54 -27.79 15.75
N VAL A 363 -6.39 -28.27 14.51
CA VAL A 363 -5.32 -27.82 13.61
C VAL A 363 -5.53 -26.35 13.24
N GLN A 364 -6.76 -25.92 12.94
CA GLN A 364 -7.06 -24.51 12.64
C GLN A 364 -6.73 -23.57 13.81
N GLN A 365 -6.92 -24.01 15.06
CA GLN A 365 -6.57 -23.25 16.25
C GLN A 365 -5.06 -23.26 16.53
N LEU A 366 -4.35 -24.35 16.21
CA LEU A 366 -2.88 -24.36 16.19
C LEU A 366 -2.35 -23.38 15.13
N GLU A 367 -2.96 -23.39 13.94
CA GLU A 367 -2.58 -22.54 12.81
C GLU A 367 -2.77 -21.06 13.16
N GLY A 368 -3.98 -20.66 13.56
CA GLY A 368 -4.31 -19.26 13.86
C GLY A 368 -3.59 -18.69 15.07
N ASN A 369 -3.41 -19.47 16.16
CA ASN A 369 -2.89 -18.94 17.42
C ASN A 369 -1.38 -19.17 17.63
N VAL A 370 -0.74 -20.10 16.90
CA VAL A 370 0.68 -20.45 17.08
C VAL A 370 1.46 -20.35 15.78
N LEU A 371 1.04 -21.05 14.71
CA LEU A 371 1.82 -21.10 13.47
C LEU A 371 1.81 -19.75 12.75
N SER A 372 0.65 -19.17 12.48
CA SER A 372 0.54 -17.90 11.74
C SER A 372 1.27 -16.74 12.45
N PRO A 373 1.19 -16.55 13.78
CA PRO A 373 2.06 -15.61 14.49
C PRO A 373 3.56 -15.91 14.39
N TRP A 374 3.98 -17.19 14.49
CA TRP A 374 5.40 -17.55 14.45
C TRP A 374 6.02 -17.45 13.03
N LEU A 375 5.30 -17.89 12.00
CA LEU A 375 5.74 -17.90 10.61
C LEU A 375 5.53 -16.56 9.88
N GLN A 376 4.42 -15.84 10.14
CA GLN A 376 4.00 -14.71 9.30
C GLN A 376 4.25 -13.32 9.92
N SER A 377 4.40 -13.19 11.25
CA SER A 377 4.44 -11.89 11.94
C SER A 377 5.48 -10.90 11.38
N LYS A 378 6.65 -11.39 10.96
CA LYS A 378 7.72 -10.53 10.41
C LYS A 378 7.53 -10.12 8.95
N ALA A 379 6.64 -10.77 8.19
CA ALA A 379 6.54 -10.58 6.75
C ALA A 379 5.66 -9.39 6.35
N MET A 380 4.58 -9.14 7.11
CA MET A 380 3.42 -8.40 6.60
C MET A 380 3.02 -7.16 7.40
N ASN A 381 2.73 -7.28 8.70
CA ASN A 381 2.06 -6.25 9.51
C ASN A 381 0.78 -5.68 8.85
N LEU A 382 -0.04 -6.57 8.26
CA LEU A 382 -1.36 -6.22 7.72
C LEU A 382 -2.44 -6.43 8.80
N HIS A 383 -3.40 -5.51 8.89
CA HIS A 383 -4.58 -5.70 9.73
C HIS A 383 -5.48 -6.80 9.14
N PRO A 384 -6.08 -7.72 9.93
CA PRO A 384 -6.86 -8.85 9.40
C PRO A 384 -8.01 -8.44 8.47
N VAL A 385 -8.64 -7.28 8.72
CA VAL A 385 -9.69 -6.73 7.84
C VAL A 385 -9.15 -6.42 6.43
N ILE A 386 -7.89 -5.97 6.29
CA ILE A 386 -7.27 -5.73 4.98
C ILE A 386 -7.11 -7.07 4.24
N VAL A 387 -6.70 -8.13 4.94
CA VAL A 387 -6.57 -9.48 4.36
C VAL A 387 -7.94 -9.97 3.87
N LEU A 388 -8.98 -9.89 4.71
CA LEU A 388 -10.34 -10.30 4.36
C LEU A 388 -10.89 -9.53 3.15
N VAL A 389 -10.88 -8.19 3.20
CA VAL A 389 -11.36 -7.33 2.10
C VAL A 389 -10.59 -7.61 0.81
N SER A 390 -9.28 -7.82 0.89
CA SER A 390 -8.46 -8.15 -0.28
C SER A 390 -8.87 -9.49 -0.89
N VAL A 391 -9.07 -10.54 -0.08
CA VAL A 391 -9.51 -11.86 -0.56
C VAL A 391 -10.90 -11.78 -1.20
N THR A 392 -11.84 -11.02 -0.60
CA THR A 392 -13.17 -10.81 -1.18
C THR A 392 -13.10 -10.06 -2.51
N VAL A 393 -12.36 -8.95 -2.59
CA VAL A 393 -12.24 -8.14 -3.82
C VAL A 393 -11.47 -8.91 -4.92
N GLY A 394 -10.35 -9.54 -4.58
CA GLY A 394 -9.59 -10.38 -5.51
C GLY A 394 -10.43 -11.55 -6.03
N GLY A 395 -11.16 -12.23 -5.14
CA GLY A 395 -12.08 -13.30 -5.49
C GLY A 395 -13.20 -12.85 -6.45
N ALA A 396 -13.78 -11.67 -6.22
CA ALA A 396 -14.79 -11.10 -7.11
C ALA A 396 -14.25 -10.68 -8.48
N LEU A 397 -12.99 -10.21 -8.56
CA LEU A 397 -12.39 -9.73 -9.82
C LEU A 397 -11.79 -10.84 -10.69
N PHE A 398 -11.11 -11.83 -10.10
CA PHE A 398 -10.38 -12.87 -10.86
C PHE A 398 -10.61 -14.29 -10.33
N ASN A 399 -11.77 -14.55 -9.71
CA ASN A 399 -12.18 -15.84 -9.16
C ASN A 399 -11.12 -16.41 -8.18
N LEU A 400 -10.99 -17.74 -8.12
CA LEU A 400 -10.06 -18.47 -7.26
C LEU A 400 -8.60 -17.96 -7.35
N ILE A 401 -8.18 -17.55 -8.54
CA ILE A 401 -6.82 -17.05 -8.80
C ILE A 401 -6.64 -15.64 -8.20
N GLY A 402 -7.67 -14.79 -8.29
CA GLY A 402 -7.67 -13.49 -7.62
C GLY A 402 -7.71 -13.60 -6.10
N ALA A 403 -8.48 -14.54 -5.55
CA ALA A 403 -8.50 -14.83 -4.11
C ALA A 403 -7.13 -15.29 -3.58
N PHE A 404 -6.41 -16.12 -4.35
CA PHE A 404 -5.02 -16.53 -4.06
C PHE A 404 -4.04 -15.34 -4.09
N LEU A 405 -4.09 -14.53 -5.15
CA LEU A 405 -3.15 -13.43 -5.38
C LEU A 405 -3.42 -12.18 -4.53
N ALA A 406 -4.62 -12.07 -3.94
CA ALA A 406 -5.09 -10.93 -3.17
C ALA A 406 -4.15 -10.50 -2.05
N VAL A 407 -3.75 -11.42 -1.17
CA VAL A 407 -2.95 -11.11 0.02
C VAL A 407 -1.51 -10.72 -0.37
N PRO A 408 -0.82 -11.44 -1.28
CA PRO A 408 0.42 -10.96 -1.91
C PRO A 408 0.32 -9.57 -2.55
N ALA A 409 -0.78 -9.24 -3.23
CA ALA A 409 -0.95 -7.95 -3.88
C ALA A 409 -1.16 -6.81 -2.87
N ALA A 410 -2.08 -6.98 -1.92
CA ALA A 410 -2.34 -6.02 -0.85
C ALA A 410 -1.09 -5.77 0.02
N ALA A 411 -0.30 -6.80 0.26
CA ALA A 411 1.00 -6.70 0.90
C ALA A 411 1.99 -5.82 0.16
N MET A 412 2.17 -6.03 -1.14
CA MET A 412 3.05 -5.22 -1.98
C MET A 412 2.62 -3.76 -1.96
N ILE A 413 1.31 -3.49 -2.11
CA ILE A 413 0.73 -2.14 -2.00
C ILE A 413 1.07 -1.53 -0.63
N ALA A 414 0.86 -2.27 0.47
CA ALA A 414 1.17 -1.79 1.82
C ALA A 414 2.68 -1.56 2.05
N VAL A 415 3.59 -2.28 1.38
CA VAL A 415 5.04 -2.02 1.42
C VAL A 415 5.39 -0.74 0.69
N PHE A 416 4.89 -0.54 -0.54
CA PHE A 416 5.12 0.70 -1.28
C PHE A 416 4.51 1.91 -0.57
N TYR A 417 3.30 1.79 -0.01
CA TYR A 417 2.66 2.83 0.79
C TYR A 417 3.49 3.19 2.03
N ARG A 418 3.91 2.19 2.84
CA ARG A 418 4.80 2.42 4.00
C ARG A 418 6.11 3.09 3.60
N TYR A 419 6.70 2.70 2.47
CA TYR A 419 7.91 3.32 1.95
C TYR A 419 7.70 4.79 1.54
N ILE A 420 6.57 5.12 0.92
CA ILE A 420 6.21 6.51 0.59
C ILE A 420 5.99 7.32 1.88
N GLN A 421 5.30 6.77 2.87
CA GLN A 421 5.12 7.41 4.19
C GLN A 421 6.47 7.65 4.90
N ASP A 422 7.36 6.66 4.93
CA ASP A 422 8.74 6.81 5.44
C ASP A 422 9.47 7.98 4.76
N MET A 423 9.40 8.10 3.43
CA MET A 423 10.05 9.20 2.70
C MET A 423 9.40 10.57 2.97
N LEU A 424 8.08 10.62 3.16
CA LEU A 424 7.37 11.85 3.54
C LEU A 424 7.74 12.30 4.97
N GLN A 425 7.84 11.36 5.91
CA GLN A 425 8.16 11.65 7.32
C GLN A 425 9.61 12.13 7.52
N LEU A 426 10.55 11.71 6.67
CA LEU A 426 11.88 12.32 6.59
C LEU A 426 11.82 13.79 6.08
N GLN A 427 10.94 14.06 5.11
CA GLN A 427 10.77 15.40 4.55
C GLN A 427 10.03 16.36 5.50
N SER A 428 9.07 15.88 6.31
CA SER A 428 8.42 16.66 7.39
C SER A 428 9.26 16.74 8.67
N GLY A 429 10.18 15.80 8.91
CA GLY A 429 11.01 15.76 10.12
C GLY A 429 10.33 15.07 11.30
N GLU A 430 9.33 14.24 11.04
CA GLU A 430 8.72 13.33 12.03
C GLU A 430 9.62 12.12 12.37
N LYS A 431 10.58 11.82 11.51
CA LYS A 431 11.59 10.75 11.64
C LYS A 431 12.94 11.24 11.10
N ASP A 432 14.03 10.69 11.62
CA ASP A 432 15.35 10.73 10.99
C ASP A 432 15.63 9.42 10.23
N ALA A 433 16.63 9.40 9.33
CA ALA A 433 17.00 8.16 8.62
C ALA A 433 17.68 7.12 9.53
N GLY A 434 17.85 7.41 10.82
CA GLY A 434 18.22 6.44 11.86
C GLY A 434 17.05 5.59 12.37
N ASP A 435 15.81 6.08 12.25
CA ASP A 435 14.60 5.43 12.80
C ASP A 435 13.98 4.40 11.84
N ILE A 436 14.41 4.39 10.57
CA ILE A 436 13.84 3.60 9.49
C ILE A 436 14.75 2.40 9.20
N GLU A 437 14.21 1.18 9.30
CA GLU A 437 14.92 -0.03 8.89
C GLU A 437 14.99 -0.10 7.35
N PHE A 438 16.18 0.17 6.80
CA PHE A 438 16.43 0.07 5.35
C PHE A 438 16.94 -1.33 4.98
N ALA A 439 16.30 -1.92 3.97
CA ALA A 439 16.69 -3.23 3.42
C ALA A 439 17.98 -3.16 2.60
N THR A 440 18.39 -1.98 2.15
CA THR A 440 19.60 -1.75 1.34
C THR A 440 20.37 -0.50 1.74
N VAL A 441 21.68 -0.52 1.53
CA VAL A 441 22.56 0.67 1.70
C VAL A 441 22.13 1.82 0.77
N ALA A 442 21.62 1.50 -0.42
CA ALA A 442 21.07 2.51 -1.35
C ALA A 442 19.82 3.20 -0.77
N GLY A 443 18.96 2.44 -0.07
CA GLY A 443 17.82 2.96 0.67
C GLY A 443 18.22 3.91 1.79
N TYR A 444 19.19 3.53 2.63
CA TYR A 444 19.70 4.39 3.70
C TYR A 444 20.29 5.71 3.18
N LEU A 445 21.08 5.66 2.10
CA LEU A 445 21.61 6.85 1.45
C LEU A 445 20.51 7.74 0.84
N ALA A 446 19.48 7.15 0.23
CA ALA A 446 18.32 7.88 -0.25
C ALA A 446 17.51 8.48 0.91
N GLY A 447 17.40 7.80 2.05
CA GLY A 447 16.80 8.29 3.28
C GLY A 447 17.52 9.54 3.79
N ARG A 448 18.83 9.44 4.06
CA ARG A 448 19.67 10.57 4.50
C ARG A 448 19.61 11.77 3.55
N TYR A 449 19.50 11.53 2.24
CA TYR A 449 19.32 12.60 1.27
C TYR A 449 17.96 13.32 1.41
N ASN A 450 16.86 12.58 1.65
CA ASN A 450 15.54 13.18 1.81
C ASN A 450 15.34 13.83 3.19
N GLU A 451 15.98 13.30 4.23
CA GLU A 451 16.15 13.92 5.55
C GLU A 451 16.81 15.31 5.41
N ALA A 452 17.95 15.38 4.72
CA ALA A 452 18.68 16.63 4.48
C ALA A 452 17.90 17.63 3.58
N GLN A 453 17.28 17.15 2.49
CA GLN A 453 16.45 18.01 1.63
C GLN A 453 15.21 18.51 2.39
N GLY A 454 14.62 17.68 3.25
CA GLY A 454 13.54 18.05 4.16
C GLY A 454 13.96 19.14 5.13
N ALA A 455 15.08 18.94 5.84
CA ALA A 455 15.61 19.91 6.78
C ALA A 455 15.89 21.28 6.12
N HIS A 456 16.45 21.30 4.91
CA HIS A 456 16.64 22.54 4.15
C HIS A 456 15.30 23.20 3.77
N ARG A 457 14.33 22.43 3.25
CA ARG A 457 12.99 22.96 2.92
C ARG A 457 12.25 23.52 4.14
N ARG A 458 12.41 22.89 5.31
CA ARG A 458 11.78 23.34 6.57
C ARG A 458 12.39 24.65 7.09
N LYS A 459 13.70 24.88 6.88
CA LYS A 459 14.35 26.18 7.17
C LYS A 459 13.78 27.28 6.29
N LEU A 460 13.78 27.08 4.97
CA LEU A 460 13.24 28.06 4.00
C LEU A 460 11.79 28.45 4.30
N LEU A 461 10.94 27.50 4.74
CA LEU A 461 9.56 27.76 5.12
C LEU A 461 9.40 28.54 6.43
N ALA A 462 10.36 28.42 7.37
CA ALA A 462 10.38 29.17 8.62
C ALA A 462 10.99 30.58 8.48
N GLU A 463 11.69 30.84 7.37
CA GLU A 463 12.32 32.13 7.03
C GLU A 463 11.40 33.04 6.20
N LEU A 464 10.18 32.58 5.84
CA LEU A 464 9.17 33.39 5.16
C LEU A 464 8.50 34.38 6.15
N PRO A 465 8.45 35.69 5.85
CA PRO A 465 7.84 36.68 6.73
C PRO A 465 6.31 36.51 6.83
N GLU A 466 5.71 36.90 7.95
CA GLU A 466 4.29 36.61 8.28
C GLU A 466 3.29 37.11 7.23
N ASN A 467 3.60 38.20 6.51
CA ASN A 467 2.76 38.72 5.42
C ASN A 467 2.67 37.79 4.18
N VAL A 468 3.51 36.75 4.09
CA VAL A 468 3.41 35.66 3.10
C VAL A 468 2.27 34.67 3.43
N GLN A 469 1.72 34.70 4.65
CA GLN A 469 0.57 33.87 5.05
C GLN A 469 -0.79 34.49 4.65
N SER A 470 -0.78 35.67 4.02
CA SER A 470 -1.99 36.28 3.44
C SER A 470 -2.50 35.50 2.21
N PRO A 471 -3.83 35.35 2.02
CA PRO A 471 -4.41 34.66 0.85
C PRO A 471 -4.09 35.33 -0.50
N ALA A 472 -3.56 36.56 -0.51
CA ALA A 472 -2.99 37.16 -1.70
C ALA A 472 -1.78 36.38 -2.24
N VAL A 473 -0.95 35.82 -1.35
CA VAL A 473 0.35 35.21 -1.72
C VAL A 473 0.22 33.73 -2.09
N SER A 474 -0.81 33.02 -1.60
CA SER A 474 -1.15 31.68 -2.10
C SER A 474 -1.53 31.70 -3.60
N THR A 475 -2.11 32.81 -4.07
CA THR A 475 -2.44 33.04 -5.49
C THR A 475 -1.19 33.37 -6.31
N ALA A 476 -0.29 34.22 -5.80
CA ALA A 476 0.99 34.48 -6.46
C ALA A 476 1.88 33.23 -6.55
N LEU A 477 1.86 32.36 -5.53
CA LEU A 477 2.61 31.10 -5.51
C LEU A 477 2.08 30.07 -6.53
N SER A 478 0.80 30.09 -6.90
CA SER A 478 0.30 29.24 -7.98
C SER A 478 0.82 29.65 -9.36
N ASP A 479 1.04 30.95 -9.60
CA ASP A 479 1.59 31.46 -10.86
C ASP A 479 3.12 31.22 -10.91
N VAL A 480 3.82 31.50 -9.81
CA VAL A 480 5.28 31.31 -9.69
C VAL A 480 5.69 29.84 -9.81
N GLN A 481 4.83 28.87 -9.48
CA GLN A 481 5.15 27.44 -9.64
C GLN A 481 5.17 26.98 -11.12
N GLN A 482 4.88 27.85 -12.09
CA GLN A 482 5.19 27.58 -13.51
C GLN A 482 6.67 27.87 -13.87
N ASP A 483 7.33 28.84 -13.20
CA ASP A 483 8.67 29.32 -13.57
C ASP A 483 9.77 28.93 -12.56
N GLY A 484 10.32 27.73 -12.76
CA GLY A 484 11.77 27.52 -12.72
C GLY A 484 12.55 27.70 -11.41
N ILE A 485 11.94 27.87 -10.24
CA ILE A 485 12.67 28.05 -8.95
C ILE A 485 13.30 26.74 -8.44
N GLY A 486 14.30 26.24 -9.16
CA GLY A 486 15.28 25.24 -8.70
C GLY A 486 16.61 25.91 -8.32
N ASP A 487 17.20 26.64 -9.26
CA ASP A 487 18.61 27.08 -9.20
C ASP A 487 18.89 28.22 -8.21
N ALA A 488 17.86 28.99 -7.83
CA ALA A 488 18.02 30.17 -6.96
C ALA A 488 18.35 29.83 -5.49
N LEU A 489 17.95 28.63 -5.02
CA LEU A 489 18.08 28.23 -3.62
C LEU A 489 19.50 27.72 -3.25
N GLU A 490 20.39 27.53 -4.23
CA GLU A 490 21.68 26.86 -4.03
C GLU A 490 22.78 27.75 -3.41
N ARG A 491 22.51 29.05 -3.14
CA ARG A 491 23.58 30.06 -2.90
C ARG A 491 23.54 30.84 -1.59
N ILE A 492 22.56 30.63 -0.70
CA ILE A 492 22.35 31.48 0.49
C ILE A 492 22.07 30.64 1.73
N VAL A 493 23.11 30.17 2.44
CA VAL A 493 23.00 29.50 3.75
C VAL A 493 24.23 29.77 4.64
N ASP A 494 23.98 30.15 5.88
CA ASP A 494 24.92 30.20 7.03
C ASP A 494 24.19 29.50 8.21
N VAL A 495 24.38 28.21 8.49
CA VAL A 495 25.51 27.45 9.09
C VAL A 495 25.44 27.34 10.63
N ASP A 496 25.26 28.42 11.40
CA ASP A 496 25.37 28.38 12.88
C ASP A 496 24.13 27.91 13.70
N ALA A 497 23.05 27.41 13.06
CA ALA A 497 21.84 26.97 13.75
C ALA A 497 21.95 25.54 14.34
N ALA A 498 22.12 25.44 15.67
CA ALA A 498 22.34 24.17 16.39
C ALA A 498 21.09 23.25 16.48
N PRO A 499 21.24 21.91 16.30
CA PRO A 499 20.14 20.94 16.40
C PRO A 499 19.81 20.58 17.86
N ARG A 500 18.52 20.31 18.14
CA ARG A 500 18.07 19.78 19.45
C ARG A 500 18.42 18.29 19.55
N GLY A 501 19.01 17.87 20.67
CA GLY A 501 19.44 16.49 20.89
C GLY A 501 18.32 15.53 21.31
N TYR A 502 18.49 14.25 20.97
CA TYR A 502 17.70 13.13 21.48
C TYR A 502 18.64 11.97 21.84
N ASP A 503 18.75 11.65 23.13
CA ASP A 503 19.67 10.62 23.62
C ASP A 503 18.99 9.24 23.65
N ARG A 504 19.28 8.38 22.66
CA ARG A 504 19.11 6.91 22.77
C ARG A 504 20.22 6.14 22.03
N PRO A 505 20.77 5.06 22.63
CA PRO A 505 21.88 4.32 22.03
C PRO A 505 21.40 3.23 21.06
N SER A 506 21.75 3.33 19.78
CA SER A 506 21.72 2.17 18.87
C SER A 506 22.84 2.20 17.82
N THR A 507 23.29 1.00 17.45
CA THR A 507 23.90 0.60 16.16
C THR A 507 25.19 1.29 15.65
N ARG A 508 25.62 2.45 16.17
CA ARG A 508 26.84 3.18 15.70
C ARG A 508 28.11 2.30 15.62
N GLY A 509 28.32 1.40 16.59
CA GLY A 509 29.56 0.62 16.69
C GLY A 509 29.87 -0.29 15.49
N LYS A 510 28.86 -0.91 14.86
CA LYS A 510 29.07 -1.84 13.73
C LYS A 510 29.35 -1.11 12.42
N ILE A 511 28.79 0.09 12.24
CA ILE A 511 29.02 0.91 11.05
C ILE A 511 30.41 1.56 11.14
N ALA A 512 30.83 2.03 12.32
CA ALA A 512 32.18 2.55 12.55
C ALA A 512 33.27 1.51 12.23
N GLN A 513 33.20 0.30 12.81
CA GLN A 513 34.15 -0.78 12.48
C GLN A 513 34.21 -1.12 10.99
N THR A 514 33.08 -1.00 10.27
CA THR A 514 33.05 -1.26 8.82
C THR A 514 33.71 -0.13 8.02
N ARG A 515 33.49 1.14 8.40
CA ARG A 515 34.16 2.29 7.79
C ARG A 515 35.67 2.22 8.01
N ASP A 516 36.10 2.06 9.26
CA ASP A 516 37.51 2.17 9.65
C ASP A 516 38.35 1.05 9.01
N PHE A 517 37.77 -0.14 8.84
CA PHE A 517 38.36 -1.24 8.06
C PHE A 517 38.53 -0.91 6.57
N PHE A 518 37.56 -0.23 5.95
CA PHE A 518 37.67 0.18 4.55
C PHE A 518 38.60 1.37 4.34
N GLU A 519 38.67 2.32 5.29
CA GLU A 519 39.62 3.44 5.23
C GLU A 519 41.08 2.93 5.35
N HIS A 520 41.37 1.98 6.24
CA HIS A 520 42.71 1.40 6.36
C HIS A 520 43.15 0.59 5.12
N ILE A 521 42.19 0.00 4.37
CA ILE A 521 42.46 -0.71 3.10
C ILE A 521 42.65 0.27 1.91
N LEU A 522 42.27 1.54 2.06
CA LEU A 522 42.26 2.54 1.00
C LEU A 522 43.24 3.71 1.22
N ASP A 523 43.90 3.83 2.37
CA ASP A 523 44.97 4.83 2.57
C ASP A 523 46.17 4.52 1.63
N PRO A 524 46.60 5.46 0.76
CA PRO A 524 47.74 5.25 -0.13
C PRO A 524 49.09 5.06 0.57
N LYS A 525 49.21 5.35 1.88
CA LYS A 525 50.49 5.32 2.62
C LYS A 525 51.09 3.94 2.80
N ASP A 526 50.29 2.88 2.86
CA ASP A 526 50.76 1.49 3.02
C ASP A 526 51.12 0.84 1.66
N ARG A 527 51.56 1.66 0.68
CA ARG A 527 52.13 1.21 -0.60
C ARG A 527 53.57 1.72 -0.76
N GLY A 528 54.45 1.24 0.11
CA GLY A 528 55.91 1.34 0.02
C GLY A 528 56.54 -0.04 -0.09
#